data_AF-A0A2Z4PYT2-F1
#
_entry.id   AF-A0A2Z4PYT2-F1
#
_cell.length_a   1.000
_cell.length_b   1.000
_cell.length_c   1.000
_cell.angle_alpha   90.00
_cell.angle_beta   90.00
_cell.angle_gamma   90.00
#
_symmetry.space_group_name_H-M   'P 1'
#
loop_
_entity.id
_entity.type
_entity.pdbx_description
1 polymer ?
#
loop_
_entity_poly.entity_id
_entity_poly.type
_entity_poly.pdbx_seq_one_letter_code
_entity_poly.pdbx_strand_id
1 'polypeptide(L)'
;MAYCAVDVELKCKATPSDPADFNRCLNLVHIIPEIREHFPKIAQLSPEWRAFIGNWDRIEKSFINEVGLNWCNRSSAPITYQLMKDLRAKR
;
A
#
# COMPACT_ATOMS: atom_id res chain seq x y z
N MET A 1 -4.68 5.63 -4.59
CA MET A 1 -5.07 5.83 -3.18
C MET A 1 -5.58 7.24 -2.93
N ALA A 2 -4.73 8.27 -2.88
CA ALA A 2 -5.14 9.65 -2.59
C ALA A 2 -6.33 10.14 -3.44
N TYR A 3 -6.26 9.95 -4.75
CA TYR A 3 -7.31 10.37 -5.69
C TYR A 3 -8.67 9.71 -5.44
N CYS A 4 -8.69 8.45 -5.00
CA CYS A 4 -9.94 7.75 -4.72
C CYS A 4 -10.59 8.22 -3.42
N ALA A 5 -9.81 8.77 -2.50
CA ALA A 5 -10.32 9.43 -1.30
C ALA A 5 -10.93 10.81 -1.60
N VAL A 6 -10.59 11.42 -2.75
CA VAL A 6 -11.15 12.71 -3.21
C VAL A 6 -12.05 12.56 -4.45
N ASP A 7 -12.54 11.35 -4.71
CA ASP A 7 -13.47 11.03 -5.80
C ASP A 7 -13.00 11.42 -7.22
N VAL A 8 -11.68 11.49 -7.43
CA VAL A 8 -11.09 11.72 -8.75
C VAL A 8 -10.82 10.39 -9.44
N GLU A 9 -11.41 10.20 -10.63
CA GLU A 9 -11.15 9.02 -11.47
C GLU A 9 -9.73 9.05 -12.04
N LEU A 10 -8.95 7.99 -11.78
CA LEU A 10 -7.64 7.81 -12.38
C LEU A 10 -7.71 6.92 -13.62
N LYS A 11 -7.11 7.40 -14.71
CA LYS A 11 -6.85 6.60 -15.92
C LYS A 11 -5.86 5.45 -15.65
N CYS A 12 -5.01 5.60 -14.64
CA CYS A 12 -3.99 4.64 -14.25
C CYS A 12 -4.34 3.98 -12.91
N LYS A 13 -4.61 2.67 -12.95
CA LYS A 13 -4.92 1.83 -11.78
C LYS A 13 -3.68 1.34 -11.05
N ALA A 14 -2.57 2.08 -11.13
CA ALA A 14 -1.29 1.65 -10.57
C ALA A 14 -1.41 1.40 -9.06
N THR A 15 -0.90 0.24 -8.64
CA THR A 15 -0.61 -0.09 -7.25
C THR A 15 0.83 0.31 -6.92
N PRO A 16 1.19 0.43 -5.63
CA PRO A 16 2.58 0.63 -5.23
C PRO A 16 3.51 -0.41 -5.88
N SER A 17 4.52 0.08 -6.62
CA SER A 17 5.40 -0.81 -7.38
C SER A 17 6.43 -1.47 -6.47
N ASP A 18 6.88 -0.74 -5.45
CA ASP A 18 7.93 -1.12 -4.52
C ASP A 18 7.61 -0.65 -3.08
N PRO A 19 8.46 -0.99 -2.08
CA PRO A 19 8.23 -0.58 -0.71
C PRO A 19 8.31 0.94 -0.48
N ALA A 20 8.99 1.70 -1.34
CA ALA A 20 9.05 3.16 -1.21
C ALA A 20 7.72 3.80 -1.64
N ASP A 21 7.11 3.30 -2.72
CA ASP A 21 5.74 3.64 -3.10
C ASP A 21 4.73 3.25 -2.03
N PHE A 22 4.92 2.09 -1.40
CA PHE A 22 4.07 1.66 -0.29
C PHE A 22 4.23 2.59 0.91
N ASN A 23 5.45 2.99 1.28
CA ASN A 23 5.69 3.95 2.36
C ASN A 23 4.99 5.30 2.14
N ARG A 24 4.94 5.80 0.89
CA ARG A 24 4.17 7.02 0.55
C ARG A 24 2.68 6.83 0.83
N CYS A 25 2.13 5.67 0.48
CA CYS A 25 0.73 5.35 0.78
C CYS A 25 0.49 5.16 2.29
N LEU A 26 1.42 4.51 2.99
CA LEU A 26 1.36 4.29 4.42
C LEU A 26 1.37 5.61 5.20
N ASN A 27 2.29 6.51 4.86
CA ASN A 27 2.34 7.86 5.45
C ASN A 27 1.04 8.63 5.25
N LEU A 28 0.46 8.56 4.06
CA LEU A 28 -0.80 9.21 3.76
C LEU A 28 -1.93 8.69 4.69
N VAL A 29 -2.01 7.38 4.88
CA VAL A 29 -2.99 6.75 5.79
C VAL A 29 -2.69 7.05 7.26
N HIS A 30 -1.43 7.18 7.65
CA HIS A 30 -1.05 7.57 9.02
C HIS A 30 -1.37 9.03 9.34
N ILE A 31 -1.20 9.93 8.36
CA ILE A 31 -1.54 11.36 8.51
C ILE A 31 -3.05 11.57 8.45
N ILE A 32 -3.75 10.81 7.59
CA ILE A 32 -5.20 10.92 7.37
C ILE A 32 -5.83 9.53 7.54
N PRO A 33 -6.11 9.10 8.78
CA PRO A 33 -6.65 7.77 9.06
C PRO A 33 -8.01 7.50 8.42
N GLU A 34 -8.79 8.55 8.11
CA GLU A 34 -10.10 8.49 7.44
C GLU A 34 -10.01 7.85 6.05
N ILE A 35 -8.83 7.83 5.42
CA ILE A 35 -8.61 7.15 4.14
C ILE A 35 -8.92 5.64 4.25
N ARG A 36 -8.82 5.05 5.44
CA ARG A 36 -9.23 3.65 5.68
C ARG A 36 -10.70 3.41 5.40
N GLU A 37 -11.57 4.41 5.56
CA GLU A 37 -13.00 4.30 5.22
C GLU A 37 -13.20 4.12 3.71
N HIS A 38 -12.26 4.62 2.91
CA HIS A 38 -12.27 4.48 1.45
C HIS A 38 -11.55 3.22 0.95
N PHE A 39 -10.98 2.39 1.82
CA PHE A 39 -10.33 1.12 1.43
C PHE A 39 -11.24 0.21 0.61
N PRO A 40 -12.54 0.03 0.93
CA PRO A 40 -13.45 -0.75 0.10
C PRO A 40 -13.56 -0.22 -1.33
N LYS A 41 -13.57 1.11 -1.51
CA LYS A 41 -13.60 1.76 -2.83
C LYS A 41 -12.26 1.57 -3.57
N ILE A 42 -11.14 1.72 -2.87
CA ILE A 42 -9.80 1.50 -3.44
C ILE A 42 -9.62 0.04 -3.90
N ALA A 43 -10.11 -0.93 -3.12
CA ALA A 43 -10.05 -2.35 -3.46
C ALA A 43 -10.84 -2.72 -4.73
N GLN A 44 -11.80 -1.89 -5.14
CA GLN A 44 -12.59 -2.11 -6.36
C GLN A 44 -11.86 -1.65 -7.63
N LEU A 45 -10.79 -0.86 -7.51
CA LEU A 45 -10.08 -0.30 -8.67
C LEU A 45 -9.45 -1.40 -9.54
N SER A 46 -8.79 -2.37 -8.92
CA SER A 46 -8.13 -3.50 -9.60
C SER A 46 -7.95 -4.71 -8.67
N PRO A 47 -7.72 -5.92 -9.21
CA PRO A 47 -7.40 -7.11 -8.42
C PRO A 47 -6.17 -6.92 -7.53
N GLU A 48 -5.15 -6.21 -8.00
CA GLU A 48 -3.93 -5.92 -7.25
C GLU A 48 -4.22 -5.00 -6.05
N TRP A 49 -5.04 -3.97 -6.24
CA TRP A 49 -5.48 -3.12 -5.13
C TRP A 49 -6.30 -3.91 -4.12
N ARG A 50 -7.18 -4.81 -4.58
CA ARG A 50 -7.93 -5.72 -3.69
C ARG A 50 -6.99 -6.57 -2.84
N ALA A 51 -5.96 -7.16 -3.45
CA ALA A 51 -4.97 -7.96 -2.74
C ALA A 51 -4.20 -7.13 -1.71
N PHE A 52 -3.81 -5.89 -2.05
CA PHE A 52 -3.07 -5.00 -1.16
C PHE A 52 -3.91 -4.52 0.01
N ILE A 53 -5.13 -4.03 -0.25
CA ILE A 53 -6.05 -3.59 0.79
C ILE A 53 -6.43 -4.75 1.72
N GLY A 54 -6.72 -5.94 1.17
CA GLY A 54 -7.03 -7.13 1.96
C GLY A 54 -5.86 -7.65 2.79
N ASN A 55 -4.62 -7.24 2.50
CA ASN A 55 -3.42 -7.60 3.25
C ASN A 55 -2.71 -6.38 3.86
N TRP A 56 -3.40 -5.23 3.98
CA TRP A 56 -2.77 -3.96 4.31
C TRP A 56 -1.96 -4.03 5.61
N ASP A 57 -2.59 -4.49 6.69
CA ASP A 57 -1.95 -4.60 8.01
C ASP A 57 -0.75 -5.55 7.99
N ARG A 58 -0.79 -6.59 7.13
CA ARG A 58 0.32 -7.54 6.97
C ARG A 58 1.51 -6.89 6.28
N ILE A 59 1.26 -6.09 5.23
CA ILE A 59 2.32 -5.35 4.53
C ILE A 59 2.89 -4.27 5.44
N GLU A 60 2.04 -3.52 6.14
CA GLU A 60 2.43 -2.49 7.11
C GLU A 60 3.33 -3.07 8.21
N LYS A 61 2.91 -4.18 8.83
CA LYS A 61 3.71 -4.87 9.84
C LYS A 61 5.04 -5.37 9.29
N SER A 62 5.05 -5.93 8.08
CA SER A 62 6.30 -6.35 7.40
C SER A 62 7.25 -5.17 7.23
N PHE A 63 6.75 -4.05 6.71
CA PHE A 63 7.54 -2.86 6.44
C PHE A 63 8.12 -2.24 7.72
N ILE A 64 7.28 -2.04 8.75
CA ILE A 64 7.69 -1.47 10.03
C ILE A 64 8.74 -2.34 10.72
N ASN A 65 8.55 -3.68 10.70
CA ASN A 65 9.52 -4.59 11.30
C ASN A 65 10.87 -4.61 10.56
N GLU A 66 10.85 -4.44 9.23
CA GLU A 66 12.04 -4.54 8.40
C GLU A 66 12.86 -3.25 8.37
N VAL A 67 12.21 -2.11 8.13
CA VAL A 67 12.89 -0.82 7.89
C VAL A 67 12.43 0.31 8.81
N GLY A 68 11.39 0.07 9.63
CA GLY A 68 10.77 1.08 10.47
C GLY A 68 9.93 2.09 9.68
N LEU A 69 9.10 2.85 10.38
CA LEU A 69 8.31 3.91 9.75
C LEU A 69 9.27 4.93 9.12
N ASN A 70 9.01 5.34 7.88
CA ASN A 70 9.86 6.29 7.16
C ASN A 70 11.33 5.87 7.02
N TRP A 71 11.60 4.57 6.85
CA TRP A 71 12.96 4.06 6.62
C TRP A 71 13.94 4.39 7.75
N CYS A 72 13.44 4.52 8.99
CA CYS A 72 14.27 4.95 10.12
C CYS A 72 15.38 3.96 10.50
N ASN A 73 15.24 2.67 10.15
CA ASN A 73 16.17 1.61 10.56
C ASN A 73 17.09 1.12 9.43
N ARG A 74 16.62 1.16 8.17
CA ARG A 74 17.34 0.61 7.00
C ARG A 74 16.93 1.36 5.73
N SER A 75 17.74 1.22 4.67
CA SER A 75 17.49 1.82 3.34
C SER A 75 16.94 0.85 2.30
N SER A 76 16.69 -0.42 2.65
CA SER A 76 16.14 -1.42 1.74
C SER A 76 15.19 -2.38 2.45
N ALA A 77 14.10 -2.77 1.76
CA ALA A 77 13.03 -3.62 2.28
C ALA A 77 12.76 -4.84 1.36
N PRO A 78 13.75 -5.74 1.15
CA PRO A 78 13.60 -6.89 0.26
C PRO A 78 12.49 -7.87 0.68
N ILE A 79 12.25 -8.08 1.97
CA ILE A 79 11.23 -8.99 2.48
C ILE A 79 9.84 -8.42 2.15
N THR A 80 9.63 -7.15 2.46
CA THR A 80 8.37 -6.46 2.15
C THR A 80 8.15 -6.39 0.64
N TYR A 81 9.20 -6.15 -0.15
CA TYR A 81 9.09 -6.16 -1.61
C TYR A 81 8.66 -7.54 -2.14
N GLN A 82 9.25 -8.62 -1.63
CA GLN A 82 8.87 -9.97 -2.02
C GLN A 82 7.41 -10.28 -1.63
N LEU A 83 6.98 -9.90 -0.43
CA LEU A 83 5.58 -10.00 -0.03
C LEU A 83 4.64 -9.27 -1.00
N MET A 84 4.97 -8.03 -1.38
CA MET A 84 4.17 -7.25 -2.34
C MET A 84 4.14 -7.89 -3.73
N LYS A 85 5.22 -8.55 -4.16
CA LYS A 85 5.25 -9.31 -5.42
C LYS A 85 4.36 -10.55 -5.35
N ASP A 86 4.41 -11.30 -4.25
CA ASP A 86 3.61 -12.50 -4.05
C ASP A 86 2.11 -12.18 -4.06
N LEU A 87 1.72 -11.06 -3.45
CA LEU A 87 0.33 -10.58 -3.46
C LEU A 87 -0.15 -10.18 -4.85
N ARG A 88 0.73 -9.65 -5.71
CA ARG A 88 0.41 -9.34 -7.11
C ARG A 88 0.33 -10.58 -7.99
N ALA A 89 1.09 -11.62 -7.66
CA ALA A 89 1.14 -12.87 -8.43
C ALA A 89 -0.08 -13.78 -8.18
N LYS A 90 -0.74 -13.65 -7.03
CA LYS A 90 -1.99 -14.38 -6.72
C LYS A 90 -3.16 -13.75 -7.50
N ARG A 91 -3.44 -14.30 -8.68
CA ARG A 91 -4.63 -14.00 -9.49
C ARG A 91 -5.78 -14.93 -9.18
#